data_AF-A0AAW3ZW84-F1
#
_entry.id   AF-A0AAW3ZW84-F1
#
_cell.length_a   1.000
_cell.length_b   1.000
_cell.length_c   1.000
_cell.angle_alpha   90.00
_cell.angle_beta   90.00
_cell.angle_gamma   90.00
#
_symmetry.space_group_name_H-M   'P 1'
#
loop_
_entity.id
_entity.type
_entity.pdbx_description
1 polymer ?
#
loop_
_entity_poly.entity_id
_entity_poly.type
_entity_poly.pdbx_seq_one_letter_code
_entity_poly.pdbx_strand_id
1 'polypeptide(L)'
;MRFPALIRFAALLLLALGYTASAAVDPTDGSYRTSIVDLSVKVPGGMVSWSRNYERNAWQFTPAWSKLKFTLDDLDGSVLRIDRAGDEYDKVASDGSLFRFDARMTIAKTGSGWRWADRDGNWVDYATDGRALQFGNRRGDAVSLNYSGEQLSSVSDRNGRTVLNLTWSGVQLSKVSDYSGREVSYRYAGGLLSEVTDVRG
;
A
#
# COMPACT_ATOMS: atom_id res chain seq x y z
N MET A 1 15.66 -10.04 -41.93
CA MET A 1 14.87 -10.72 -40.88
C MET A 1 14.25 -9.60 -40.03
N ARG A 2 12.99 -9.15 -40.21
CA ARG A 2 11.71 -9.73 -39.71
C ARG A 2 11.86 -10.18 -38.24
N PHE A 3 11.22 -9.62 -37.20
CA PHE A 3 10.04 -8.75 -37.00
C PHE A 3 10.11 -8.07 -35.57
N PRO A 4 9.16 -7.20 -35.15
CA PRO A 4 9.39 -6.01 -34.30
C PRO A 4 8.53 -5.97 -32.99
N ALA A 5 8.34 -4.76 -32.43
CA ALA A 5 7.37 -4.32 -31.40
C ALA A 5 7.82 -4.39 -29.92
N LEU A 6 8.10 -3.24 -29.28
CA LEU A 6 7.15 -2.38 -28.54
C LEU A 6 6.48 -3.09 -27.35
N ILE A 7 7.04 -2.88 -26.15
CA ILE A 7 6.24 -2.73 -24.92
C ILE A 7 6.72 -1.44 -24.25
N ARG A 8 6.07 -0.33 -24.61
CA ARG A 8 6.13 0.90 -23.81
C ARG A 8 5.17 0.68 -22.64
N PHE A 9 5.69 0.43 -21.44
CA PHE A 9 4.85 0.45 -20.25
C PHE A 9 4.38 1.90 -20.00
N ALA A 10 3.06 2.03 -19.97
CA ALA A 10 2.32 3.26 -19.85
C ALA A 10 2.60 3.99 -18.53
N ALA A 11 2.31 5.30 -18.55
CA ALA A 11 2.37 6.21 -17.41
C ALA A 11 1.58 5.67 -16.20
N LEU A 12 2.20 5.71 -15.01
CA LEU A 12 1.58 5.31 -13.76
C LEU A 12 0.85 6.52 -13.17
N LEU A 13 -0.43 6.63 -13.52
CA LEU A 13 -1.36 7.51 -12.84
C LEU A 13 -1.69 6.82 -11.49
N LEU A 14 -1.35 7.35 -10.30
CA LEU A 14 -2.12 6.99 -9.09
C LEU A 14 -3.41 7.81 -9.06
N LEU A 15 -4.27 7.52 -10.04
CA LEU A 15 -5.63 7.11 -9.78
C LEU A 15 -5.55 5.59 -9.89
N ALA A 16 -5.96 4.84 -8.85
CA ALA A 16 -5.85 3.39 -8.81
C ALA A 16 -5.92 2.79 -10.23
N LEU A 17 -4.79 2.30 -10.73
CA LEU A 17 -4.80 1.38 -11.84
C LEU A 17 -5.84 0.33 -11.45
N GLY A 18 -6.82 0.12 -12.31
CA GLY A 18 -7.51 -1.15 -12.31
C GLY A 18 -6.45 -2.21 -12.55
N TYR A 19 -5.83 -2.70 -11.48
CA TYR A 19 -5.11 -3.95 -11.52
C TYR A 19 -6.22 -4.97 -11.72
N THR A 20 -6.38 -5.39 -12.98
CA THR A 20 -6.90 -6.72 -13.28
C THR A 20 -6.18 -7.67 -12.33
N ALA A 21 -6.93 -8.54 -11.64
CA ALA A 21 -6.34 -9.58 -10.79
C ALA A 21 -5.09 -10.15 -11.48
N SER A 22 -3.92 -9.87 -10.91
CA SER A 22 -2.64 -10.24 -11.50
C SER A 22 -2.18 -11.49 -10.79
N ALA A 23 -2.33 -12.64 -11.44
CA ALA A 23 -1.81 -13.91 -10.96
C ALA A 23 -0.48 -14.20 -11.67
N ALA A 24 0.57 -14.45 -10.89
CA ALA A 24 1.88 -14.84 -11.40
C ALA A 24 2.41 -16.04 -10.62
N VAL A 25 3.10 -16.94 -11.32
CA VAL A 25 3.88 -18.03 -10.74
C VAL A 25 5.33 -17.74 -11.05
N ASP A 26 6.20 -17.70 -10.04
CA ASP A 26 7.64 -17.60 -10.26
C ASP A 26 8.16 -18.95 -10.79
N PRO A 27 8.75 -18.98 -12.00
CA PRO A 27 9.21 -20.24 -12.60
C PRO A 27 10.43 -20.85 -11.88
N THR A 28 11.09 -20.10 -10.99
CA THR A 28 12.31 -20.53 -10.27
C THR A 28 11.98 -21.32 -9.01
N ASP A 29 10.96 -20.90 -8.26
CA ASP A 29 10.60 -21.50 -6.97
C ASP A 29 9.14 -21.96 -6.87
N GLY A 30 8.34 -21.74 -7.94
CA GLY A 30 6.93 -22.11 -7.99
C GLY A 30 6.03 -21.25 -7.11
N SER A 31 6.53 -20.14 -6.56
CA SER A 31 5.74 -19.29 -5.68
C SER A 31 4.61 -18.59 -6.44
N TYR A 32 3.39 -18.70 -5.90
CA TYR A 32 2.21 -18.05 -6.46
C TYR A 32 1.96 -16.70 -5.80
N ARG A 33 1.75 -15.67 -6.62
CA ARG A 33 1.38 -14.33 -6.18
C ARG A 33 0.10 -13.89 -6.86
N THR A 34 -0.87 -13.40 -6.10
CA THR A 34 -2.06 -12.75 -6.65
C THR A 34 -2.51 -11.56 -5.84
N SER A 35 -3.21 -10.63 -6.46
CA SER A 35 -3.80 -9.46 -5.81
C SER A 35 -5.29 -9.37 -6.11
N ILE A 36 -6.09 -9.14 -5.08
CA ILE A 36 -7.55 -8.96 -5.15
C ILE A 36 -7.92 -7.62 -4.54
N VAL A 37 -8.71 -6.84 -5.27
CA VAL A 37 -9.39 -5.65 -4.75
C VAL A 37 -10.74 -6.07 -4.18
N ASP A 38 -10.87 -6.02 -2.87
CA ASP A 38 -12.08 -6.43 -2.17
C ASP A 38 -13.14 -5.32 -2.20
N LEU A 39 -12.72 -4.05 -2.04
CA LEU A 39 -13.62 -2.90 -2.06
C LEU A 39 -12.93 -1.68 -2.69
N SER A 40 -13.65 -0.93 -3.52
CA SER A 40 -13.12 0.28 -4.14
C SER A 40 -14.17 1.38 -4.17
N VAL A 41 -13.75 2.59 -3.80
CA VAL A 41 -14.62 3.74 -3.57
C VAL A 41 -14.11 4.95 -4.33
N LYS A 42 -14.98 5.62 -5.07
CA LYS A 42 -14.64 6.87 -5.76
C LYS A 42 -14.45 8.00 -4.75
N VAL A 43 -13.32 8.71 -4.86
CA VAL A 43 -13.01 9.92 -4.09
C VAL A 43 -12.64 11.07 -5.04
N PRO A 44 -12.63 12.33 -4.59
CA PRO A 44 -11.97 13.39 -5.34
C PRO A 44 -10.53 12.96 -5.66
N GLY A 45 -10.15 13.03 -6.94
CA GLY A 45 -8.79 12.67 -7.35
C GLY A 45 -8.51 11.20 -7.65
N GLY A 46 -9.45 10.28 -7.42
CA GLY A 46 -9.22 8.89 -7.76
C GLY A 46 -10.16 7.88 -7.15
N MET A 47 -9.61 6.71 -6.85
CA MET A 47 -10.27 5.62 -6.14
C MET A 47 -9.43 5.30 -4.89
N VAL A 48 -10.09 5.05 -3.78
CA VAL A 48 -9.50 4.37 -2.63
C VAL A 48 -9.87 2.90 -2.75
N SER A 49 -8.87 2.03 -2.86
CA SER A 49 -9.05 0.59 -2.99
C SER A 49 -8.49 -0.14 -1.77
N TRP A 50 -9.29 -1.02 -1.19
CA TRP A 50 -8.88 -1.99 -0.20
C TRP A 50 -8.56 -3.31 -0.90
N SER A 51 -7.34 -3.81 -0.70
CA SER A 51 -6.82 -4.98 -1.41
C SER A 51 -6.05 -5.91 -0.50
N ARG A 52 -5.96 -7.16 -0.94
CA ARG A 52 -5.16 -8.22 -0.33
C ARG A 52 -4.29 -8.88 -1.39
N ASN A 53 -3.08 -9.24 -0.99
CA ASN A 53 -2.17 -10.01 -1.82
C ASN A 53 -1.99 -11.39 -1.19
N TYR A 54 -1.91 -12.43 -2.02
CA TYR A 54 -1.49 -13.75 -1.59
C TYR A 54 -0.01 -13.89 -1.84
N GLU A 55 0.78 -14.00 -0.78
CA GLU A 55 2.23 -14.19 -0.85
C GLU A 55 2.69 -15.05 0.32
N ARG A 56 3.77 -15.82 0.13
CA ARG A 56 4.36 -16.68 1.19
C ARG A 56 3.31 -17.59 1.87
N ASN A 57 2.41 -18.17 1.08
CA ASN A 57 1.32 -19.06 1.51
C ASN A 57 0.27 -18.43 2.44
N ALA A 58 0.15 -17.09 2.47
CA ALA A 58 -0.86 -16.40 3.26
C ALA A 58 -1.44 -15.17 2.54
N TRP A 59 -2.70 -14.87 2.84
CA TRP A 59 -3.29 -13.58 2.47
C TRP A 59 -2.77 -12.48 3.41
N GLN A 60 -2.32 -11.37 2.82
CA GLN A 60 -1.89 -10.18 3.54
C GLN A 60 -2.59 -8.94 2.98
N PHE A 61 -3.19 -8.15 3.87
CA PHE A 61 -3.68 -6.82 3.49
C PHE A 61 -2.48 -5.92 3.24
N THR A 62 -2.31 -5.56 1.98
CA THR A 62 -1.14 -4.84 1.48
C THR A 62 -1.63 -3.70 0.62
N PRO A 63 -2.34 -2.72 1.21
CA PRO A 63 -2.68 -1.52 0.46
C PRO A 63 -1.39 -0.85 -0.02
N ALA A 64 -1.50 -0.04 -1.09
CA ALA A 64 -0.35 0.64 -1.67
C ALA A 64 0.41 1.55 -0.68
N TRP A 65 -0.20 1.87 0.46
CA TRP A 65 0.36 2.64 1.59
C TRP A 65 0.72 1.76 2.80
N SER A 66 1.22 0.54 2.56
CA SER A 66 1.67 -0.36 3.63
C SER A 66 2.80 0.26 4.46
N LYS A 67 2.87 -0.12 5.75
CA LYS A 67 3.89 0.34 6.71
C LYS A 67 5.30 0.06 6.18
N LEU A 68 6.20 1.04 6.29
CA LEU A 68 7.61 0.87 5.96
C LEU A 68 8.28 -0.09 6.97
N LYS A 69 9.21 -0.91 6.49
CA LYS A 69 10.08 -1.71 7.36
C LYS A 69 11.51 -1.21 7.24
N PHE A 70 12.14 -0.99 8.39
CA PHE A 70 13.49 -0.45 8.46
C PHE A 70 14.48 -1.56 8.78
N THR A 71 15.56 -1.62 8.00
CA THR A 71 16.80 -2.30 8.40
C THR A 71 17.71 -1.24 8.99
N LEU A 72 18.16 -1.44 10.23
CA LEU A 72 19.05 -0.52 10.92
C LEU A 72 20.51 -0.95 10.75
N ASP A 73 21.41 0.02 10.82
CA ASP A 73 22.84 -0.21 10.92
C ASP A 73 23.19 -0.59 12.37
N ASP A 74 23.87 -1.71 12.57
CA ASP A 74 24.19 -2.23 13.90
C ASP A 74 25.21 -1.35 14.65
N LEU A 75 25.98 -0.51 13.95
CA LEU A 75 27.01 0.32 14.55
C LEU A 75 26.45 1.61 15.15
N ASP A 76 25.53 2.27 14.44
CA ASP A 76 25.02 3.61 14.81
C ASP A 76 23.50 3.70 14.96
N GLY A 77 22.76 2.62 14.68
CA GLY A 77 21.30 2.57 14.76
C GLY A 77 20.59 3.39 13.68
N SER A 78 21.32 3.94 12.70
CA SER A 78 20.73 4.67 11.59
C SER A 78 19.97 3.72 10.65
N VAL A 79 18.99 4.24 9.92
CA VAL A 79 18.30 3.43 8.91
C VAL A 79 19.27 3.15 7.78
N LEU A 80 19.63 1.89 7.56
CA LEU A 80 20.47 1.44 6.45
C LEU A 80 19.66 1.30 5.17
N ARG A 81 18.41 0.81 5.30
CA ARG A 81 17.55 0.45 4.18
C ARG A 81 16.07 0.44 4.58
N ILE A 82 15.19 0.68 3.61
CA ILE A 82 13.75 0.72 3.79
C ILE A 82 13.06 -0.25 2.82
N ASP A 83 12.34 -1.24 3.33
CA ASP A 83 11.40 -2.05 2.55
C ASP A 83 10.02 -1.39 2.53
N ARG A 84 9.51 -1.16 1.33
CA ARG A 84 8.16 -0.64 1.09
C ARG A 84 7.40 -1.63 0.21
N ALA A 85 6.55 -2.44 0.83
CA ALA A 85 5.71 -3.41 0.13
C ALA A 85 6.49 -4.37 -0.79
N GLY A 86 7.72 -4.75 -0.41
CA GLY A 86 8.60 -5.63 -1.18
C GLY A 86 9.66 -4.91 -2.00
N ASP A 87 9.53 -3.59 -2.21
CA ASP A 87 10.53 -2.78 -2.89
C ASP A 87 11.58 -2.29 -1.89
N GLU A 88 12.85 -2.55 -2.17
CA GLU A 88 13.99 -2.27 -1.30
C GLU A 88 14.66 -0.94 -1.67
N TYR A 89 14.59 0.06 -0.79
CA TYR A 89 15.17 1.38 -1.00
C TYR A 89 16.50 1.48 -0.27
N ASP A 90 17.58 1.68 -1.04
CA ASP A 90 18.92 1.84 -0.49
C ASP A 90 19.24 3.31 -0.20
N LYS A 91 20.05 3.54 0.83
CA LYS A 91 20.51 4.87 1.24
C LYS A 91 21.37 5.49 0.13
N VAL A 92 21.04 6.71 -0.28
CA VAL A 92 21.81 7.46 -1.30
C VAL A 92 22.39 8.79 -0.78
N ALA A 93 21.84 9.33 0.31
CA ALA A 93 22.44 10.47 1.01
C ALA A 93 23.18 9.98 2.26
N SER A 94 24.41 10.45 2.45
CA SER A 94 25.29 10.03 3.56
C SER A 94 24.72 10.33 4.94
N ASP A 95 23.87 11.35 5.05
CA ASP A 95 23.17 11.73 6.28
C ASP A 95 21.90 10.89 6.56
N GLY A 96 21.59 9.92 5.70
CA GLY A 96 20.38 9.10 5.82
C GLY A 96 19.08 9.86 5.55
N SER A 97 19.14 11.01 4.85
CA SER A 97 17.95 11.79 4.49
C SER A 97 17.22 11.29 3.25
N LEU A 98 17.86 10.48 2.40
CA LEU A 98 17.29 10.05 1.12
C LEU A 98 17.64 8.60 0.81
N PHE A 99 16.61 7.86 0.42
CA PHE A 99 16.67 6.47 -0.03
C PHE A 99 16.02 6.35 -1.40
N ARG A 100 16.50 5.39 -2.21
CA ARG A 100 16.07 5.24 -3.60
C ARG A 100 15.98 3.76 -3.97
N PHE A 101 14.89 3.39 -4.65
CA PHE A 101 14.75 2.08 -5.28
C PHE A 101 15.30 2.11 -6.71
N ASP A 102 14.91 3.12 -7.49
CA ASP A 102 15.39 3.37 -8.85
C ASP A 102 15.43 4.87 -9.18
N ALA A 103 15.70 5.24 -10.43
CA ALA A 103 15.76 6.65 -10.84
C ALA A 103 14.44 7.44 -10.68
N ARG A 104 13.32 6.81 -10.29
CA ARG A 104 11.97 7.38 -10.34
C ARG A 104 11.26 7.37 -9.00
N MET A 105 11.72 6.61 -8.01
CA MET A 105 11.05 6.46 -6.72
C MET A 105 12.02 6.68 -5.56
N THR A 106 11.60 7.50 -4.61
CA THR A 106 12.42 7.87 -3.45
C THR A 106 11.64 7.82 -2.15
N ILE A 107 12.33 7.55 -1.04
CA ILE A 107 11.86 7.80 0.31
C ILE A 107 12.78 8.82 0.96
N ALA A 108 12.24 9.99 1.31
CA ALA A 108 12.97 11.06 1.97
C ALA A 108 12.56 11.15 3.44
N LYS A 109 13.54 11.38 4.32
CA LYS A 109 13.29 11.73 5.71
C LYS A 109 12.70 13.13 5.78
N THR A 110 11.70 13.34 6.63
CA THR A 110 11.06 14.63 6.87
C THR A 110 11.17 15.00 8.35
N GLY A 111 10.76 16.21 8.72
CA GLY A 111 10.71 16.63 10.13
C GLY A 111 9.75 15.80 10.99
N SER A 112 8.76 15.13 10.38
CA SER A 112 7.70 14.39 11.07
C SER A 112 7.68 12.89 10.76
N GLY A 113 8.66 12.37 10.01
CA GLY A 113 8.72 10.96 9.60
C GLY A 113 9.35 10.80 8.23
N TRP A 114 8.61 10.22 7.28
CA TRP A 114 9.13 9.88 5.95
C TRP A 114 8.13 10.22 4.85
N ARG A 115 8.62 10.52 3.66
CA ARG A 115 7.79 10.71 2.46
C ARG A 115 8.31 9.82 1.34
N TRP A 116 7.47 8.90 0.90
CA TRP A 116 7.66 8.25 -0.40
C TRP A 116 7.11 9.15 -1.49
N ALA A 117 7.80 9.23 -2.62
CA ALA A 117 7.31 9.89 -3.82
C ALA A 117 7.82 9.20 -5.09
N ASP A 118 7.00 9.26 -6.14
CA ASP A 118 7.38 8.88 -7.50
C ASP A 118 7.49 10.10 -8.44
N ARG A 119 8.06 9.87 -9.62
CA ARG A 119 8.21 10.91 -10.66
C ARG A 119 6.89 11.46 -11.20
N ASP A 120 5.80 10.71 -11.06
CA ASP A 120 4.47 11.07 -11.57
C ASP A 120 3.75 12.02 -10.58
N GLY A 121 4.39 12.25 -9.42
CA GLY A 121 3.98 13.19 -8.39
C GLY A 121 3.05 12.55 -7.35
N ASN A 122 3.00 11.22 -7.30
CA ASN A 122 2.27 10.50 -6.27
C ASN A 122 3.15 10.37 -5.03
N TRP A 123 2.53 10.38 -3.86
CA TRP A 123 3.26 10.39 -2.60
C TRP A 123 2.50 9.67 -1.48
N VAL A 124 3.27 9.22 -0.49
CA VAL A 124 2.75 8.72 0.78
C VAL A 124 3.58 9.32 1.91
N ASP A 125 2.91 9.96 2.86
CA ASP A 125 3.50 10.42 4.10
C ASP A 125 3.36 9.36 5.18
N TYR A 126 4.45 9.18 5.93
CA TYR A 126 4.58 8.20 6.99
C TYR A 126 5.02 8.87 8.28
N ALA A 127 4.57 8.33 9.41
CA ALA A 127 5.12 8.62 10.72
C ALA A 127 6.58 8.11 10.84
N THR A 128 7.25 8.48 11.92
CA THR A 128 8.64 8.08 12.21
C THR A 128 8.81 6.56 12.30
N ASP A 129 7.79 5.83 12.74
CA ASP A 129 7.74 4.38 12.82
C ASP A 129 7.40 3.70 11.47
N GLY A 130 7.25 4.49 10.40
CA GLY A 130 6.96 4.00 9.06
C GLY A 130 5.47 3.74 8.80
N ARG A 131 4.57 4.00 9.76
CA ARG A 131 3.12 3.87 9.54
C ARG A 131 2.63 4.95 8.58
N ALA A 132 1.89 4.58 7.54
CA ALA A 132 1.34 5.54 6.60
C ALA A 132 0.27 6.42 7.28
N LEU A 133 0.28 7.70 6.97
CA LEU A 133 -0.64 8.71 7.51
C LEU A 133 -1.54 9.28 6.43
N GLN A 134 -0.95 9.55 5.26
CA GLN A 134 -1.66 10.19 4.17
C GLN A 134 -1.03 9.78 2.85
N PHE A 135 -1.82 9.72 1.79
CA PHE A 135 -1.30 9.58 0.44
C PHE A 135 -2.05 10.50 -0.51
N GLY A 136 -1.42 10.80 -1.63
CA GLY A 136 -2.00 11.75 -2.57
C GLY A 136 -1.21 11.88 -3.86
N ASN A 137 -1.51 12.93 -4.61
CA ASN A 137 -0.88 13.23 -5.88
C ASN A 137 -0.53 14.73 -6.01
N ARG A 138 0.16 15.08 -7.09
CA ARG A 138 0.58 16.46 -7.41
C ARG A 138 -0.58 17.46 -7.63
N ARG A 139 -1.81 16.99 -7.83
CA ARG A 139 -2.99 17.85 -8.03
C ARG A 139 -3.61 18.29 -6.69
N GLY A 140 -3.03 17.87 -5.56
CA GLY A 140 -3.52 18.20 -4.22
C GLY A 140 -4.66 17.29 -3.75
N ASP A 141 -4.94 16.20 -4.47
CA ASP A 141 -5.80 15.16 -3.92
C ASP A 141 -5.04 14.41 -2.83
N ALA A 142 -5.66 14.27 -1.67
CA ALA A 142 -5.09 13.62 -0.51
C ALA A 142 -6.13 12.75 0.19
N VAL A 143 -5.69 11.64 0.73
CA VAL A 143 -6.50 10.67 1.48
C VAL A 143 -5.79 10.39 2.79
N SER A 144 -6.51 10.55 3.89
CA SER A 144 -5.99 10.39 5.24
C SER A 144 -6.33 9.01 5.80
N LEU A 145 -5.37 8.43 6.51
CA LEU A 145 -5.47 7.14 7.19
C LEU A 145 -5.59 7.40 8.69
N ASN A 146 -6.76 7.09 9.27
CA ASN A 146 -7.05 7.38 10.66
C ASN A 146 -6.95 6.10 11.48
N TYR A 147 -6.21 6.15 12.59
CA TYR A 147 -5.90 4.98 13.41
C TYR A 147 -6.53 5.10 14.80
N SER A 148 -6.89 3.95 15.37
CA SER A 148 -7.17 3.75 16.79
C SER A 148 -6.06 2.89 17.37
N GLY A 149 -5.11 3.51 18.08
CA GLY A 149 -3.85 2.85 18.44
C GLY A 149 -3.04 2.49 17.19
N GLU A 150 -2.72 1.21 17.02
CA GLU A 150 -2.00 0.66 15.86
C GLU A 150 -2.94 0.26 14.70
N GLN A 151 -4.25 0.19 14.93
CA GLN A 151 -5.21 -0.33 13.96
C GLN A 151 -5.78 0.80 13.11
N LEU A 152 -5.74 0.63 11.79
CA LEU A 152 -6.43 1.54 10.87
C LEU A 152 -7.94 1.42 11.13
N SER A 153 -8.59 2.49 11.55
CA SER A 153 -10.01 2.52 11.89
C SER A 153 -10.86 3.06 10.74
N SER A 154 -10.36 4.05 10.02
CA SER A 154 -11.07 4.65 8.89
C SER A 154 -10.13 5.29 7.88
N VAL A 155 -10.65 5.53 6.68
CA VAL A 155 -9.99 6.28 5.61
C VAL A 155 -10.88 7.44 5.22
N SER A 156 -10.32 8.64 5.12
CA SER A 156 -11.05 9.86 4.76
C SER A 156 -10.50 10.51 3.50
N ASP A 157 -11.38 11.05 2.67
CA ASP A 157 -10.96 11.84 1.50
C ASP A 157 -10.44 13.23 1.90
N ARG A 158 -10.00 14.01 0.90
CA ARG A 158 -9.45 15.36 1.09
C ARG A 158 -10.40 16.35 1.77
N ASN A 159 -11.71 16.09 1.74
CA ASN A 159 -12.72 16.93 2.36
C ASN A 159 -13.05 16.47 3.80
N GLY A 160 -12.33 15.46 4.31
CA GLY A 160 -12.57 14.87 5.63
C GLY A 160 -13.74 13.88 5.67
N ARG A 161 -14.35 13.54 4.52
CA ARG A 161 -15.43 12.56 4.48
C ARG A 161 -14.84 11.16 4.67
N THR A 162 -15.31 10.41 5.65
CA THR A 162 -14.96 9.00 5.80
C THR A 162 -15.51 8.20 4.61
N VAL A 163 -14.62 7.51 3.90
CA VAL A 163 -14.94 6.71 2.72
C VAL A 163 -14.81 5.22 2.93
N LEU A 164 -13.98 4.80 3.90
CA LEU A 164 -13.90 3.41 4.38
C LEU A 164 -13.92 3.38 5.91
N ASN A 165 -14.59 2.38 6.48
CA ASN A 165 -14.52 2.01 7.89
C ASN A 165 -13.98 0.59 8.01
N LEU A 166 -13.10 0.37 8.98
CA LEU A 166 -12.47 -0.92 9.26
C LEU A 166 -12.87 -1.38 10.66
N THR A 167 -13.35 -2.61 10.76
CA THR A 167 -13.73 -3.25 12.03
C THR A 167 -12.77 -4.39 12.33
N TRP A 168 -12.30 -4.44 13.57
CA TRP A 168 -11.34 -5.42 14.05
C TRP A 168 -11.95 -6.28 15.15
N SER A 169 -11.55 -7.55 15.20
CA SER A 169 -11.81 -8.49 16.29
C SER A 169 -10.48 -8.90 16.90
N GLY A 170 -10.11 -8.30 18.04
CA GLY A 170 -8.75 -8.38 18.56
C GLY A 170 -7.78 -7.77 17.55
N VAL A 171 -6.81 -8.55 17.06
CA VAL A 171 -5.82 -8.10 16.06
C VAL A 171 -6.22 -8.41 14.61
N GLN A 172 -7.33 -9.10 14.39
CA GLN A 172 -7.76 -9.53 13.06
C GLN A 172 -8.79 -8.55 12.48
N LEU A 173 -8.58 -8.12 11.24
CA LEU A 173 -9.54 -7.30 10.53
C LEU A 173 -10.75 -8.17 10.17
N SER A 174 -11.93 -7.87 10.72
CA SER A 174 -13.13 -8.66 10.48
C SER A 174 -14.00 -8.08 9.38
N LYS A 175 -13.91 -6.77 9.11
CA LYS A 175 -14.77 -6.11 8.12
C LYS A 175 -14.16 -4.84 7.56
N VAL A 176 -14.42 -4.57 6.28
CA VAL A 176 -14.29 -3.24 5.67
C VAL A 176 -15.63 -2.85 5.05
N SER A 177 -16.09 -1.63 5.31
CA SER A 177 -17.27 -1.06 4.68
C SER A 177 -17.01 0.31 4.09
N ASP A 178 -17.80 0.71 3.08
CA ASP A 178 -17.76 2.06 2.54
C ASP A 178 -18.94 2.92 3.00
N TYR A 179 -18.91 4.20 2.61
CA TYR A 179 -19.96 5.16 2.96
C TYR A 179 -21.34 4.83 2.38
N SER A 180 -21.43 3.93 1.40
CA SER A 180 -22.69 3.52 0.76
C SER A 180 -23.33 2.30 1.44
N GLY A 181 -22.65 1.71 2.43
CA GLY A 181 -23.10 0.53 3.15
C GLY A 181 -22.67 -0.79 2.51
N ARG A 182 -21.87 -0.77 1.43
CA ARG A 182 -21.25 -2.00 0.91
C ARG A 182 -20.20 -2.46 1.90
N GLU A 183 -20.15 -3.76 2.16
CA GLU A 183 -19.20 -4.35 3.10
C GLU A 183 -18.57 -5.63 2.57
N VAL A 184 -17.35 -5.90 3.02
CA VAL A 184 -16.63 -7.16 2.83
C VAL A 184 -16.26 -7.66 4.21
N SER A 185 -16.51 -8.94 4.49
CA SER A 185 -16.20 -9.55 5.78
C SER A 185 -15.15 -10.65 5.66
N TYR A 186 -14.40 -10.85 6.75
CA TYR A 186 -13.23 -11.72 6.79
C TYR A 186 -13.34 -12.69 7.97
N ARG A 187 -13.06 -13.97 7.73
CA ARG A 187 -12.96 -14.99 8.79
C ARG A 187 -11.61 -15.68 8.73
N TYR A 188 -11.20 -16.18 9.89
CA TYR A 188 -9.89 -16.76 10.10
C TYR A 188 -10.00 -18.15 10.74
N ALA A 189 -9.08 -19.03 10.33
CA ALA A 189 -8.85 -20.34 10.93
C ALA A 189 -7.35 -20.48 11.23
N GLY A 190 -6.99 -20.83 12.47
CA GLY A 190 -5.58 -20.94 12.87
C GLY A 190 -4.79 -19.64 12.70
N GLY A 191 -5.44 -18.47 12.79
CA GLY A 191 -4.81 -17.16 12.60
C GLY A 191 -4.68 -16.72 11.14
N LEU A 192 -4.97 -17.60 10.18
CA LEU A 192 -4.89 -17.33 8.74
C LEU A 192 -6.26 -17.00 8.17
N LEU A 193 -6.31 -16.08 7.20
CA LEU A 193 -7.55 -15.73 6.51
C LEU A 193 -8.07 -16.96 5.75
N SER A 194 -9.27 -17.42 6.11
CA SER A 194 -9.88 -18.64 5.57
C SER A 194 -11.09 -18.37 4.69
N GLU A 195 -11.78 -17.24 4.89
CA GLU A 195 -13.00 -16.91 4.14
C GLU A 195 -13.12 -15.40 3.95
N VAL A 196 -13.64 -15.02 2.78
CA VAL A 196 -14.02 -13.64 2.45
C VAL A 196 -15.40 -13.63 1.83
N THR A 197 -16.32 -12.92 2.46
CA THR A 197 -17.66 -12.63 1.94
C THR A 197 -17.59 -11.27 1.25
N ASP A 198 -17.80 -11.24 -0.06
CA ASP A 198 -17.70 -9.99 -0.84
C ASP A 198 -18.97 -9.14 -0.70
N VAL A 199 -19.01 -8.00 -1.39
CA VAL A 199 -20.14 -7.05 -1.34
C VAL A 199 -21.48 -7.60 -1.86
N ARG A 200 -21.48 -8.78 -2.48
CA ARG A 200 -22.67 -9.46 -3.02
C ARG A 200 -23.19 -10.57 -2.11
N GLY A 201 -22.46 -10.96 -1.06
CA GLY A 201 -22.80 -12.08 -0.19
C GLY A 201 -22.20 -13.39 -0.67
#